data_AF-C4V363-F1
#
_entry.id   AF-C4V363-F1
#
_cell.length_a   1.000
_cell.length_b   1.000
_cell.length_c   1.000
_cell.angle_alpha   90.00
_cell.angle_beta   90.00
_cell.angle_gamma   90.00
#
_symmetry.space_group_name_H-M   'P 1'
#
loop_
_entity.id
_entity.type
_entity.pdbx_description
1 polymer ?
#
loop_
_entity_poly.entity_id
_entity_poly.type
_entity_poly.pdbx_seq_one_letter_code
_entity_poly.pdbx_strand_id
1 'polypeptide(L)' 'MLRLGIPKVKIAKALGTACSTLYAEIKRSTARQMRSDWTYYDQHFAETGQIVYERNRKNAVKPSKLIARGISPDM' A
#
# COMPACT_ATOMS: atom_id res chain seq x y z
N MET A 1 -9.54 6.24 -9.72
CA MET A 1 -9.05 7.61 -9.36
C MET A 1 -9.24 7.84 -7.86
N LEU A 2 -8.40 8.65 -7.19
CA LEU A 2 -8.61 8.95 -5.76
C LEU A 2 -9.81 9.90 -5.64
N ARG A 3 -10.80 9.57 -4.80
CA ARG A 3 -12.08 10.29 -4.73
C ARG A 3 -11.96 11.73 -4.20
N LEU A 4 -10.93 12.01 -3.39
CA LEU A 4 -10.76 13.29 -2.71
C LEU A 4 -10.22 14.43 -3.60
N GLY A 5 -9.89 14.17 -4.87
CA GLY A 5 -9.35 15.20 -5.78
C GLY A 5 -7.95 15.74 -5.40
N ILE A 6 -7.34 15.23 -4.32
CA ILE A 6 -6.04 15.68 -3.85
C ILE A 6 -4.95 15.19 -4.82
N PRO A 7 -4.03 16.08 -5.27
CA PRO A 7 -2.90 15.68 -6.08
C PRO A 7 -2.05 14.62 -5.38
N LYS A 8 -1.69 13.55 -6.09
CA LYS A 8 -0.90 12.44 -5.56
C LYS A 8 0.44 12.90 -4.98
N VAL A 9 1.06 13.90 -5.63
CA VAL A 9 2.32 14.51 -5.17
C VAL A 9 2.15 15.14 -3.78
N LYS A 10 1.00 15.76 -3.50
CA LYS A 10 0.72 16.38 -2.19
C LYS A 10 0.57 15.31 -1.11
N ILE A 11 -0.06 14.19 -1.44
CA ILE A 11 -0.20 13.02 -0.56
C ILE A 11 1.19 12.42 -0.26
N ALA A 12 2.02 12.19 -1.29
CA ALA A 12 3.36 11.65 -1.14
C ALA A 12 4.24 12.53 -0.25
N LYS A 13 4.22 13.85 -0.47
CA LYS A 13 4.93 14.83 0.38
C LYS A 13 4.45 14.79 1.83
N ALA A 14 3.14 14.77 2.06
CA ALA A 14 2.58 14.71 3.41
C ALA A 14 2.94 13.40 4.15
N LEU A 15 3.07 12.29 3.42
CA LEU A 15 3.47 10.99 3.95
C LEU A 15 5.00 10.82 4.06
N GLY A 16 5.80 11.75 3.53
CA GLY A 16 7.26 11.59 3.45
C GLY A 16 7.72 10.46 2.54
N THR A 17 6.89 10.01 1.58
CA THR A 17 7.21 8.90 0.68
C THR A 17 7.54 9.39 -0.73
N ALA A 18 8.31 8.59 -1.47
CA ALA A 18 8.54 8.87 -2.89
C ALA A 18 7.22 8.75 -3.68
N CYS A 19 7.02 9.64 -4.66
CA CYS A 19 5.83 9.61 -5.50
C CYS A 19 5.67 8.26 -6.21
N SER A 20 6.76 7.69 -6.73
CA SER A 20 6.76 6.37 -7.38
C SER A 20 6.21 5.26 -6.48
N THR A 21 6.55 5.28 -5.20
CA THR A 21 6.03 4.33 -4.20
C THR A 21 4.52 4.47 -4.05
N LEU A 22 4.02 5.70 -3.89
CA LEU A 22 2.58 5.96 -3.80
C LEU A 22 1.83 5.50 -5.06
N TYR A 23 2.39 5.71 -6.26
CA TYR A 23 1.80 5.22 -7.50
C TYR A 23 1.75 3.68 -7.54
N ALA A 24 2.81 3.01 -7.09
CA ALA A 24 2.85 1.55 -7.04
C ALA A 24 1.83 0.99 -6.06
N GLU A 25 1.67 1.61 -4.88
CA GLU A 25 0.66 1.22 -3.90
C GLU A 25 -0.75 1.42 -4.43
N ILE A 26 -1.07 2.60 -4.99
CA ILE A 26 -2.37 2.85 -5.61
C ILE A 26 -2.66 1.83 -6.71
N LYS A 27 -1.66 1.46 -7.52
CA LYS A 27 -1.84 0.46 -8.58
C LYS A 27 -2.14 -0.93 -7.99
N ARG A 28 -1.47 -1.32 -6.90
CA ARG A 28 -1.72 -2.60 -6.22
C ARG A 28 -3.07 -2.65 -5.50
N SER A 29 -3.53 -1.52 -4.96
CA SER A 29 -4.80 -1.41 -4.24
C SER A 29 -6.00 -1.07 -5.14
N THR A 30 -5.78 -0.89 -6.45
CA THR A 30 -6.84 -0.64 -7.42
C THR A 30 -7.23 -1.95 -8.11
N ALA A 31 -8.51 -2.29 -8.05
CA ALA A 31 -9.07 -3.47 -8.70
C ALA A 31 -10.15 -3.05 -9.72
N ARG A 32 -10.22 -3.80 -10.81
CA ARG A 32 -11.28 -3.65 -11.83
C ARG A 32 -12.54 -4.35 -11.33
N GLN A 33 -13.66 -3.63 -11.26
CA GLN A 33 -14.96 -4.17 -10.90
C GLN A 33 -15.99 -3.97 -12.01
N MET A 34 -16.95 -4.89 -12.06
CA MET A 34 -18.09 -4.86 -12.97
C MET A 34 -19.30 -4.24 -12.26
N ARG A 35 -20.04 -3.39 -12.96
CA ARG A 35 -21.30 -2.80 -12.50
C ARG A 35 -22.48 -3.63 -12.99
N SER A 36 -23.65 -3.41 -12.40
CA SER A 36 -24.91 -4.06 -12.79
C SER A 36 -25.36 -3.72 -14.22
N ASP A 37 -24.89 -2.59 -14.75
CA ASP A 37 -25.07 -2.16 -16.15
C ASP A 37 -24.01 -2.76 -17.09
N TRP A 38 -23.23 -3.74 -16.62
CA TRP A 38 -22.17 -4.45 -17.36
C TRP A 38 -20.97 -3.57 -17.74
N THR A 39 -20.90 -2.34 -17.23
CA THR A 39 -19.72 -1.49 -17.43
C THR A 39 -18.62 -1.84 -16.42
N TYR A 40 -17.36 -1.63 -16.82
CA TYR A 40 -16.20 -1.85 -15.96
C TYR A 40 -15.64 -0.53 -15.44
N TYR A 41 -15.18 -0.54 -14.20
CA TYR A 41 -14.48 0.60 -13.61
C TYR A 41 -13.37 0.16 -12.66
N ASP A 42 -12.34 0.97 -12.57
CA ASP A 42 -11.22 0.76 -11.66
C ASP A 42 -11.49 1.47 -10.33
N GLN A 43 -11.59 0.69 -9.26
CA GLN A 43 -11.85 1.18 -7.91
C GLN A 43 -10.66 0.91 -7.00
N HIS A 44 -10.22 1.96 -6.32
CA HIS A 44 -9.23 1.87 -5.24
C HIS A 44 -9.91 1.39 -3.96
N PHE A 45 -9.36 0.35 -3.34
CA PHE A 45 -9.79 -0.19 -2.05
C PHE A 45 -8.63 -0.10 -1.05
N ALA A 46 -8.74 0.83 -0.09
CA ALA A 46 -7.66 1.08 0.87
C ALA A 46 -7.39 -0.14 1.76
N GLU A 47 -8.44 -0.79 2.24
CA GLU A 47 -8.36 -1.98 3.10
C GLU A 47 -7.69 -3.15 2.38
N THR A 48 -8.07 -3.40 1.12
CA THR A 48 -7.45 -4.46 0.30
C THR A 48 -5.97 -4.19 0.05
N GLY A 49 -5.61 -2.93 -0.21
CA GLY A 49 -4.21 -2.51 -0.34
C GLY A 49 -3.39 -2.80 0.91
N GLN A 50 -3.93 -2.45 2.09
CA GLN A 50 -3.28 -2.67 3.37
C GLN A 50 -3.10 -4.17 3.67
N ILE A 51 -4.13 -4.98 3.44
CA ILE A 51 -4.08 -6.44 3.67
C ILE A 51 -2.98 -7.09 2.81
N VAL A 52 -2.90 -6.71 1.53
CA VAL A 52 -1.87 -7.23 0.61
C VAL A 52 -0.47 -6.76 1.02
N TYR A 53 -0.32 -5.49 1.39
CA TYR A 53 0.95 -4.96 1.89
C TYR A 53 1.43 -5.72 3.14
N GLU A 54 0.58 -5.86 4.16
CA GLU A 54 0.91 -6.56 5.40
C GLU A 54 1.24 -8.03 5.16
N ARG A 55 0.50 -8.72 4.28
CA ARG A 55 0.81 -10.10 3.89
C ARG A 55 2.19 -10.21 3.23
N ASN A 56 2.50 -9.31 2.29
CA ASN A 56 3.79 -9.31 1.62
C ASN A 56 4.93 -8.93 2.57
N ARG A 57 4.70 -8.00 3.50
CA ARG A 57 5.67 -7.60 4.52
C ARG A 57 6.00 -8.76 5.46
N LYS A 58 5.01 -9.53 5.91
CA LYS A 58 5.21 -10.76 6.69
C LYS A 58 6.07 -11.78 5.93
N ASN A 59 5.84 -11.92 4.63
CA ASN A 59 6.61 -12.84 3.78
C ASN A 59 8.01 -12.32 3.41
N ALA A 60 8.24 -11.01 3.50
CA ALA A 60 9.53 -10.37 3.18
C ALA A 60 10.54 -10.42 4.34
N VAL A 61 10.17 -10.95 5.51
CA VAL A 61 11.05 -10.98 6.67
C VAL A 61 12.12 -12.06 6.50
N LYS A 62 13.35 -11.66 6.16
CA LYS A 62 14.50 -12.17 6.91
C LYS A 62 14.61 -11.30 8.16
N PRO A 63 14.65 -11.88 9.38
CA PRO A 63 14.93 -11.09 10.56
C PRO A 63 16.27 -10.39 10.37
N SER A 64 16.35 -9.11 10.74
CA SER A 64 17.65 -8.46 10.85
C SER A 64 18.54 -9.33 11.76
N LYS A 65 19.85 -9.41 11.48
CA LYS A 65 20.82 -10.18 12.30
C LYS A 65 20.77 -9.83 13.80
N LEU A 66 20.16 -8.69 14.14
CA LEU A 66 19.98 -8.20 15.50
C LEU A 66 18.81 -8.92 16.21
N ILE A 67 17.65 -9.06 15.55
CA ILE A 67 16.50 -9.81 16.09
C ILE A 67 16.79 -11.31 16.16
N ALA A 68 17.51 -11.86 15.16
CA ALA A 68 17.88 -13.28 15.14
C ALA A 68 18.85 -13.70 16.27
N ARG A 69 19.47 -12.74 16.96
CA ARG A 69 20.39 -12.96 18.09
C ARG A 69 19.76 -12.71 19.45
N GLY A 70 18.44 -12.47 19.51
CA GLY A 70 17.72 -12.31 20.78
C GLY A 70 17.96 -10.98 21.49
N ILE A 71 18.51 -9.97 20.81
CA ILE A 71 18.71 -8.64 21.40
C ILE A 71 17.43 -7.83 21.15
N SER A 72 16.59 -7.73 22.18
CA SER A 72 15.46 -6.80 22.22
C SER A 72 15.98 -5.36 22.21
N PRO A 73 15.38 -4.41 21.47
CA PRO A 73 15.84 -3.02 21.44
C PRO A 73 15.42 -2.20 22.68
N ASP A 74 14.80 -2.82 23.67
CA ASP A 74 14.31 -2.18 24.89
C ASP A 74 15.28 -2.32 26.10
N MET A 75 16.59 -2.21 25.89
CA MET A 75 17.58 -1.97 26.96
C MET A 75 18.43 -0.75 26.65
#